data_AF-A0A7C1W419-F1
#
_entry.id   AF-A0A7C1W419-F1
#
_cell.length_a   1.000
_cell.length_b   1.000
_cell.length_c   1.000
_cell.angle_alpha   90.00
_cell.angle_beta   90.00
_cell.angle_gamma   90.00
#
_symmetry.space_group_name_H-M   'P 1'
#
loop_
_entity.id
_entity.type
_entity.pdbx_description
1 polymer ?
#
loop_
_entity_poly.entity_id
_entity_poly.type
_entity_poly.pdbx_seq_one_letter_code
_entity_poly.pdbx_strand_id
1 'polypeptide(L)'
;MKAVLIITDGLGGRPTDYKGKTCLEAAQTPNIDELARRGVTGLLDPIKPGVRPGSETAHLSIFGYDPEKVYTGRGVFEALGIGMDVKDGDVCFRTNFATVDENLVVLDRRAGRITEGEKELEKALQNLKPSQPDVKVFFKASTE
;
A
#
# COMPACT_ATOMS: atom_id res chain seq x y z
N MET A 1 21.25 -22.86 -5.56
CA MET A 1 19.99 -22.87 -6.34
C MET A 1 19.42 -21.46 -6.32
N LYS A 2 18.73 -21.00 -7.38
CA LYS A 2 18.05 -19.69 -7.40
C LYS A 2 16.54 -19.92 -7.28
N ALA A 3 15.82 -18.99 -6.67
CA ALA A 3 14.37 -19.05 -6.50
C ALA A 3 13.73 -17.77 -7.05
N VAL A 4 12.50 -17.88 -7.53
CA VAL A 4 11.65 -16.76 -7.98
C VAL A 4 10.32 -16.87 -7.25
N LEU A 5 9.91 -15.80 -6.58
CA LEU A 5 8.60 -15.67 -5.94
C LEU A 5 7.77 -14.68 -6.76
N ILE A 6 6.58 -15.11 -7.21
CA ILE A 6 5.63 -14.28 -7.95
C ILE A 6 4.40 -14.07 -7.07
N ILE A 7 4.07 -12.81 -6.82
CA ILE A 7 2.88 -12.41 -6.06
C ILE A 7 1.92 -11.72 -7.04
N THR A 8 0.69 -12.23 -7.13
CA THR A 8 -0.38 -11.60 -7.90
C THR A 8 -1.34 -10.91 -6.93
N ASP A 9 -1.28 -9.57 -6.87
CA ASP A 9 -2.08 -8.80 -5.91
C ASP A 9 -3.58 -9.01 -6.15
N GLY A 10 -4.33 -9.22 -5.08
CA GLY A 10 -5.76 -9.45 -5.13
C GLY A 10 -6.22 -10.71 -5.88
N LEU A 11 -5.35 -11.71 -6.12
CA LEU A 11 -5.67 -12.91 -6.89
C LEU A 11 -6.85 -13.71 -6.32
N GLY A 12 -6.93 -13.79 -4.99
CA GLY A 12 -8.00 -14.51 -4.30
C GLY A 12 -9.36 -13.88 -4.57
N GLY A 13 -10.31 -14.69 -5.02
CA GLY A 13 -11.66 -14.24 -5.37
C GLY A 13 -12.74 -15.08 -4.71
N ARG A 14 -13.97 -14.57 -4.75
CA ARG A 14 -15.19 -15.33 -4.42
C ARG A 14 -15.93 -15.71 -5.71
N PRO A 15 -16.77 -16.75 -5.68
CA PRO A 15 -17.69 -17.06 -6.77
C PRO A 15 -18.44 -15.82 -7.27
N THR A 16 -18.51 -15.69 -8.59
CA THR A 16 -19.16 -14.57 -9.31
C THR A 16 -20.44 -15.04 -10.01
N ASP A 17 -21.13 -14.13 -10.70
CA ASP A 17 -22.24 -14.44 -11.59
C ASP A 17 -21.80 -15.16 -12.89
N TYR A 18 -20.49 -15.31 -13.12
CA TYR A 18 -19.93 -16.11 -14.20
C TYR A 18 -19.98 -17.60 -13.87
N LYS A 19 -21.19 -18.18 -13.88
CA LYS A 19 -21.45 -19.61 -13.59
C LYS A 19 -20.91 -20.07 -12.23
N GLY A 20 -20.84 -19.18 -11.25
CA GLY A 20 -20.32 -19.50 -9.91
C GLY A 20 -18.80 -19.63 -9.83
N LYS A 21 -18.06 -19.27 -10.88
CA LYS A 21 -16.59 -19.27 -10.87
C LYS A 21 -16.02 -18.02 -10.21
N THR A 22 -14.86 -18.14 -9.60
CA THR A 22 -13.99 -17.00 -9.29
C THR A 22 -13.41 -16.40 -10.57
N CYS A 23 -12.87 -15.17 -10.49
CA CYS A 23 -12.21 -14.53 -11.64
C CYS A 23 -11.05 -15.38 -12.18
N LEU A 24 -10.25 -16.00 -11.30
CA LEU A 24 -9.13 -16.85 -11.68
C LEU A 24 -9.58 -18.12 -12.45
N GLU A 25 -10.65 -18.78 -11.99
CA GLU A 25 -11.21 -19.96 -12.66
C GLU A 25 -11.92 -19.66 -13.99
N ALA A 26 -12.34 -18.40 -14.18
CA ALA A 26 -12.94 -17.92 -15.42
C ALA A 26 -11.89 -17.52 -16.46
N ALA A 27 -10.71 -17.07 -16.01
CA ALA A 27 -9.62 -16.65 -16.86
C ALA A 27 -8.98 -17.83 -17.62
N GLN A 28 -8.41 -17.56 -18.80
CA GLN A 28 -7.59 -18.52 -19.52
C GLN A 28 -6.14 -18.41 -19.04
N THR A 29 -5.71 -19.33 -18.18
CA THR A 29 -4.40 -19.28 -17.51
C THR A 29 -3.50 -20.49 -17.81
N PRO A 30 -3.26 -20.86 -19.08
CA PRO A 30 -2.61 -22.13 -19.43
C PRO A 30 -1.23 -22.32 -18.80
N ASN A 31 -0.46 -21.24 -18.60
CA ASN A 31 0.85 -21.31 -17.96
C ASN A 31 0.77 -21.55 -16.44
N ILE A 32 -0.21 -20.95 -15.75
CA ILE A 32 -0.41 -21.17 -14.31
C ILE A 32 -0.97 -22.58 -14.09
N ASP A 33 -1.90 -23.02 -14.94
CA ASP A 33 -2.47 -24.37 -14.91
C ASP A 33 -1.36 -25.43 -15.09
N GLU A 34 -0.43 -25.18 -16.01
CA GLU A 34 0.73 -26.04 -16.25
C GLU A 34 1.68 -26.12 -15.06
N LEU A 35 1.96 -24.97 -14.42
CA LEU A 35 2.77 -24.91 -13.21
C LEU A 35 2.10 -25.66 -12.05
N ALA A 36 0.79 -25.49 -11.87
CA ALA A 36 0.02 -26.20 -10.85
C ALA A 36 0.04 -27.72 -11.08
N ARG A 37 -0.07 -28.18 -12.34
CA ARG A 37 -0.04 -29.59 -12.72
C ARG A 37 1.31 -30.27 -12.49
N ARG A 38 2.41 -29.54 -12.69
CA ARG A 38 3.79 -30.06 -12.55
C ARG A 38 4.39 -29.86 -11.16
N GLY A 39 3.79 -28.98 -10.37
CA GLY A 39 4.29 -28.55 -9.07
C GLY A 39 3.46 -29.09 -7.90
N VAL A 40 3.46 -28.30 -6.83
CA VAL A 40 2.65 -28.53 -5.62
C VAL A 40 1.79 -27.29 -5.41
N THR A 41 0.52 -27.50 -5.10
CA THR A 41 -0.45 -26.44 -4.80
C THR A 41 -0.86 -26.49 -3.34
N GLY A 42 -1.38 -25.37 -2.85
CA GLY A 42 -1.85 -25.23 -1.47
C GLY A 42 -2.59 -23.92 -1.26
N LEU A 43 -3.14 -23.75 -0.07
CA LEU A 43 -3.75 -22.51 0.38
C LEU A 43 -2.79 -21.79 1.33
N LEU A 44 -2.81 -20.46 1.29
CA LEU A 44 -2.04 -19.60 2.17
C LEU A 44 -2.99 -18.60 2.82
N ASP A 45 -3.05 -18.60 4.15
CA ASP A 45 -3.57 -17.49 4.93
C ASP A 45 -2.41 -16.55 5.24
N PRO A 46 -2.33 -15.33 4.65
CA PRO A 46 -1.17 -14.47 4.87
C PRO A 46 -0.97 -14.08 6.33
N ILE A 47 -2.01 -14.06 7.15
CA ILE A 47 -1.91 -13.73 8.59
C ILE A 47 -2.40 -14.89 9.43
N LYS A 48 -3.71 -15.18 9.35
CA LYS A 48 -4.39 -16.30 10.00
C LYS A 48 -5.78 -16.49 9.39
N PRO A 49 -6.41 -17.68 9.54
CA PRO A 49 -7.75 -17.93 9.03
C PRO A 49 -8.74 -16.84 9.44
N GLY A 50 -9.46 -16.30 8.46
CA GLY A 50 -10.51 -15.29 8.68
C GLY A 50 -10.02 -13.86 8.88
N VAL A 51 -8.71 -13.60 8.87
CA VAL A 51 -8.16 -12.24 9.00
C VAL A 51 -7.86 -11.65 7.64
N ARG A 52 -8.49 -10.50 7.34
CA ARG A 52 -8.22 -9.73 6.12
C ARG A 52 -6.87 -9.01 6.27
N PRO A 53 -5.86 -9.32 5.44
CA PRO A 53 -4.60 -8.57 5.48
C PRO A 53 -4.71 -7.24 4.73
N GLY A 54 -3.94 -6.25 5.16
CA GLY A 54 -3.50 -5.15 4.30
C GLY A 54 -2.29 -5.59 3.47
N SER A 55 -2.05 -4.95 2.33
CA SER A 55 -0.94 -5.31 1.42
C SER A 55 0.40 -5.32 2.15
N GLU A 56 0.65 -4.37 3.05
CA GLU A 56 1.89 -4.24 3.81
C GLU A 56 2.10 -5.44 4.75
N THR A 57 1.08 -5.79 5.53
CA THR A 57 1.12 -6.92 6.46
C THR A 57 1.20 -8.28 5.75
N ALA A 58 0.56 -8.42 4.58
CA ALA A 58 0.66 -9.63 3.77
C ALA A 58 2.08 -9.84 3.25
N HIS A 59 2.71 -8.79 2.72
CA HIS A 59 4.08 -8.87 2.21
C HIS A 59 5.07 -9.19 3.33
N LEU A 60 4.95 -8.55 4.50
CA LEU A 60 5.79 -8.89 5.66
C LEU A 60 5.72 -10.38 6.00
N SER A 61 4.52 -10.94 6.07
CA SER A 61 4.33 -12.36 6.36
C SER A 61 4.88 -13.28 5.26
N ILE A 62 4.64 -12.94 3.98
CA ILE A 62 5.18 -13.69 2.84
C ILE A 62 6.71 -13.72 2.85
N PHE A 63 7.35 -12.63 3.29
CA PHE A 63 8.80 -12.55 3.45
C PHE A 63 9.32 -13.18 4.75
N GLY A 64 8.45 -13.79 5.57
CA GLY A 64 8.82 -14.55 6.76
C GLY A 64 8.89 -13.74 8.05
N TYR A 65 8.40 -12.50 8.05
CA TYR A 65 8.30 -11.69 9.26
C TYR A 65 6.97 -11.89 9.98
N ASP A 66 6.98 -11.73 11.30
CA ASP A 66 5.75 -11.69 12.11
C ASP A 66 5.19 -10.25 12.10
N PRO A 67 4.10 -9.97 11.37
CA PRO A 67 3.56 -8.62 11.26
C PRO A 67 3.04 -8.08 12.61
N GLU A 68 2.63 -8.94 13.55
CA GLU A 68 2.19 -8.48 14.88
C GLU A 68 3.38 -7.93 15.70
N LYS A 69 4.63 -8.28 15.34
CA LYS A 69 5.84 -7.80 16.02
C LYS A 69 6.53 -6.64 15.31
N VAL A 70 6.53 -6.62 13.98
CA VAL A 70 7.38 -5.70 13.20
C VAL A 70 6.62 -4.59 12.50
N TYR A 71 5.30 -4.68 12.37
CA TYR A 71 4.53 -3.69 11.63
C TYR A 71 4.39 -2.38 12.44
N THR A 72 4.96 -1.30 11.91
CA THR A 72 4.94 0.04 12.53
C THR A 72 3.92 0.99 11.91
N GLY A 73 3.08 0.50 10.98
CA GLY A 73 2.08 1.29 10.29
C GLY A 73 2.42 1.58 8.82
N ARG A 74 1.43 2.04 8.05
CA ARG A 74 1.53 2.23 6.60
C ARG A 74 2.43 3.40 6.19
N GLY A 75 2.48 4.46 7.00
CA GLY A 75 3.21 5.68 6.65
C GLY A 75 4.68 5.44 6.32
N VAL A 76 5.34 4.52 7.04
CA VAL A 76 6.75 4.18 6.83
C VAL A 76 6.95 3.55 5.44
N PHE A 77 6.08 2.62 5.04
CA PHE A 77 6.16 1.98 3.71
C PHE A 77 5.93 2.98 2.58
N GLU A 78 4.97 3.89 2.73
CA GLU A 78 4.68 4.93 1.73
C GLU A 78 5.87 5.90 1.58
N ALA A 79 6.45 6.35 2.71
CA ALA A 79 7.61 7.23 2.71
C ALA A 79 8.84 6.57 2.04
N LEU A 80 9.13 5.32 2.40
CA LEU A 80 10.20 4.54 1.76
C LEU A 80 9.91 4.32 0.26
N GLY A 81 8.64 4.06 -0.11
CA GLY A 81 8.21 3.83 -1.49
C GLY A 81 8.48 5.02 -2.41
N ILE A 82 8.45 6.24 -1.88
CA ILE A 82 8.77 7.47 -2.62
C ILE A 82 10.24 7.91 -2.44
N GLY A 83 11.06 7.07 -1.82
CA GLY A 83 12.49 7.27 -1.63
C GLY A 83 12.85 8.30 -0.56
N MET A 84 12.01 8.48 0.46
CA MET A 84 12.41 9.22 1.67
C MET A 84 13.25 8.30 2.58
N ASP A 85 14.24 8.90 3.25
CA ASP A 85 14.96 8.24 4.33
C ASP A 85 14.10 8.26 5.60
N VAL A 86 13.97 7.11 6.26
CA VAL A 86 13.16 6.97 7.49
C VAL A 86 14.05 6.37 8.57
N LYS A 87 14.09 7.01 9.73
CA LYS A 87 14.91 6.64 10.87
C LYS A 87 14.06 6.17 12.04
N ASP A 88 14.70 5.48 12.98
CA ASP A 88 14.05 5.11 14.22
C ASP A 88 13.60 6.37 14.99
N GLY A 89 12.37 6.34 15.49
CA GLY A 89 11.71 7.49 16.11
C GLY A 89 10.98 8.44 15.15
N ASP A 90 11.13 8.30 13.83
CA ASP A 90 10.35 9.09 12.87
C ASP A 90 8.87 8.68 12.88
N VAL A 91 7.98 9.66 12.69
CA VAL A 91 6.55 9.44 12.53
C VAL A 91 6.14 9.81 11.12
N CYS A 92 5.76 8.80 10.33
CA CYS A 92 5.40 8.97 8.93
C CYS A 92 3.89 8.99 8.73
N PHE A 93 3.42 9.92 7.91
CA PHE A 93 2.00 10.04 7.55
C PHE A 93 1.83 9.90 6.05
N ARG A 94 0.77 9.19 5.64
CA ARG A 94 0.23 9.31 4.29
C ARG A 94 -0.79 10.44 4.27
N THR A 95 -0.59 11.40 3.39
CA THR A 95 -1.47 12.57 3.25
C THR A 95 -1.99 12.70 1.83
N ASN A 96 -3.15 13.34 1.67
CA ASN A 96 -3.65 13.79 0.37
C ASN A 96 -3.82 15.29 0.40
N PHE A 97 -3.64 15.96 -0.74
CA PHE A 97 -4.18 17.31 -0.91
C PHE A 97 -5.70 17.26 -0.97
N ALA A 98 -6.35 18.19 -0.29
CA ALA A 98 -7.80 18.29 -0.20
C ALA A 98 -8.26 19.72 -0.46
N THR A 99 -9.45 19.87 -1.04
CA THR A 99 -10.13 21.15 -1.17
C THR A 99 -11.00 21.37 0.04
N VAL A 100 -10.91 22.56 0.64
CA VAL A 100 -11.69 22.98 1.80
C VAL A 100 -12.41 24.29 1.52
N ASP A 101 -13.50 24.56 2.25
CA ASP A 101 -14.14 25.87 2.26
C ASP A 101 -13.44 26.87 3.20
N GLU A 102 -13.99 28.07 3.33
CA GLU A 102 -13.47 29.14 4.20
C GLU A 102 -13.43 28.75 5.69
N ASN A 103 -14.24 27.78 6.11
CA ASN A 103 -14.29 27.26 7.48
C ASN A 103 -13.46 25.98 7.64
N LEU A 104 -12.61 25.64 6.66
CA LEU A 104 -11.80 24.42 6.60
C LEU A 104 -12.61 23.11 6.55
N VAL A 105 -13.88 23.17 6.14
CA VAL A 105 -14.68 21.96 5.90
C VAL A 105 -14.20 21.31 4.61
N VAL A 106 -13.84 20.03 4.67
CA VAL A 106 -13.37 19.26 3.51
C VAL A 106 -14.50 19.08 2.49
N LEU A 107 -14.36 19.73 1.34
CA LEU A 107 -15.25 19.61 0.19
C LEU A 107 -14.84 18.45 -0.73
N ASP A 108 -13.53 18.24 -0.91
CA ASP A 108 -12.99 17.13 -1.68
C ASP A 108 -11.67 16.62 -1.06
N ARG A 109 -11.67 15.38 -0.59
CA ARG A 109 -10.52 14.67 0.02
C ARG A 109 -9.34 14.40 -0.92
N ARG A 110 -9.45 14.71 -2.21
CA ARG A 110 -8.39 14.52 -3.21
C ARG A 110 -8.13 15.78 -4.06
N ALA A 111 -8.78 16.90 -3.75
CA ALA A 111 -8.67 18.14 -4.52
C ALA A 111 -8.85 17.93 -6.05
N GLY A 112 -9.82 17.12 -6.46
CA GLY A 112 -10.05 16.80 -7.88
C GLY A 112 -8.94 15.99 -8.55
N ARG A 113 -7.98 15.43 -7.79
CA ARG A 113 -6.73 14.84 -8.29
C ARG A 113 -5.96 15.83 -9.16
N ILE A 114 -5.62 16.98 -8.57
CA ILE A 114 -4.75 17.96 -9.22
C ILE A 114 -3.51 17.30 -9.80
N THR A 115 -3.07 17.77 -10.97
CA THR A 115 -1.81 17.38 -11.61
C THR A 115 -0.89 18.59 -11.84
N GLU A 116 -1.39 19.77 -11.50
CA GLU A 116 -0.68 21.05 -11.59
C GLU A 116 -0.61 21.69 -10.20
N GLY A 117 0.46 22.45 -9.94
CA GLY A 117 0.64 23.16 -8.67
C GLY A 117 1.16 22.30 -7.50
N GLU A 118 1.20 20.97 -7.63
CA GLU A 118 1.68 20.06 -6.57
C GLU A 118 3.10 20.42 -6.08
N LYS A 119 4.00 20.81 -6.99
CA LYS A 119 5.37 21.22 -6.65
C LYS A 119 5.42 22.48 -5.79
N GLU A 120 4.51 23.43 -6.01
CA GLU A 120 4.45 24.65 -5.21
C GLU A 120 3.88 24.36 -3.82
N LEU A 121 2.87 23.48 -3.74
CA LEU A 121 2.34 22.99 -2.47
C LEU A 121 3.39 22.18 -1.68
N GLU A 122 4.14 21.30 -2.34
CA GLU A 122 5.24 20.56 -1.72
C GLU A 122 6.29 21.52 -1.15
N LYS A 123 6.75 22.51 -1.93
CA LYS A 123 7.70 23.52 -1.45
C LYS A 123 7.15 24.31 -0.26
N ALA A 124 5.86 24.67 -0.29
CA ALA A 124 5.24 25.39 0.82
C ALA A 124 5.24 24.54 2.10
N LEU A 125 4.89 23.25 1.99
CA LEU A 125 4.86 22.31 3.12
C LEU A 125 6.26 21.92 3.61
N GLN A 126 7.26 21.86 2.74
CA GLN A 126 8.65 21.59 3.12
C GLN A 126 9.22 22.71 4.01
N ASN A 127 8.66 23.92 3.93
CA ASN A 127 9.05 25.06 4.75
C ASN A 127 8.17 25.24 6.00
N LEU A 128 7.32 24.26 6.33
CA LEU A 128 6.44 24.31 7.48
C LEU A 128 7.28 24.34 8.77
N LYS A 129 7.02 25.34 9.62
CA LYS A 129 7.69 25.50 10.91
C LYS A 129 6.78 24.98 12.02
N PRO A 130 7.05 23.79 12.59
CA PRO A 130 6.25 23.27 13.68
C PRO A 130 6.39 24.16 14.92
N SER A 131 5.37 24.16 15.78
CA SER A 131 5.37 24.91 17.05
C SER A 131 6.41 24.39 18.05
N GLN A 132 6.85 23.15 17.90
CA GLN A 132 7.87 22.52 18.73
C GLN A 132 9.23 22.66 18.04
N PRO A 133 10.22 23.30 18.69
CA PRO A 133 11.51 23.63 18.06
C PRO A 133 12.36 22.42 17.68
N ASP A 134 12.17 21.28 18.36
CA ASP A 134 12.95 20.05 18.13
C ASP A 134 12.32 19.14 17.05
N VAL A 135 11.13 19.49 16.56
CA VAL A 135 10.46 18.73 15.50
C VAL A 135 10.89 19.26 14.14
N LYS A 136 11.28 18.36 13.24
CA LYS A 136 11.52 18.67 11.83
C LYS A 136 10.45 18.00 10.99
N VAL A 137 9.93 18.74 10.02
CA VAL A 137 8.92 18.23 9.09
C VAL A 137 9.55 18.09 7.72
N PHE A 138 9.35 16.93 7.11
CA PHE A 138 9.70 16.66 5.73
C PHE A 138 8.44 16.28 4.98
N PHE A 139 8.24 16.85 3.81
CA PHE A 139 7.09 16.58 2.96
C PHE A 139 7.56 16.35 1.53
N LYS A 140 7.04 15.30 0.91
CA LYS A 140 7.32 14.98 -0.49
C LYS A 140 6.03 14.54 -1.15
N ALA A 141 5.65 15.19 -2.24
CA ALA A 141 4.48 14.75 -2.99
C ALA A 141 4.81 13.47 -3.76
N SER A 142 3.86 12.55 -3.79
CA SER A 142 3.93 11.33 -4.58
C SER A 142 2.94 11.42 -5.73
N THR A 143 3.39 11.19 -6.96
CA THR A 143 2.48 11.01 -8.09
C THR A 143 1.99 9.55 -8.09
N GLU A 144 0.80 9.31 -7.56
CA GLU A 144 -0.01 8.12 -7.89
C GLU A 144 -1.12 8.51 -8.87
#